data_AF-A0A679F5I2-F1
#
_entry.id   AF-A0A679F5I2-F1
#
_cell.length_a   1.000
_cell.length_b   1.000
_cell.length_c   1.000
_cell.angle_alpha   90.00
_cell.angle_beta   90.00
_cell.angle_gamma   90.00
#
_symmetry.space_group_name_H-M   'P 1'
#
loop_
_entity.id
_entity.type
_entity.pdbx_description
1 polymer ?
#
loop_
_entity_poly.entity_id
_entity_poly.type
_entity_poly.pdbx_seq_one_letter_code
_entity_poly.pdbx_strand_id
1 'polypeptide(L)'
;MMRRLCLPLLCCVASVALAEPQDMTRSVRIIDDPPAEAAPSPQTQAPAIPKEPAKAAGAGVRIEALPQDEFALGAPMSFRVTAEKPGYVILVDVDAQGKLAQIFPNMVTLADPAGVDEKANFLKAGQSMTLPDASGKAAYRFVASPPTGVGMVVAILSDTPLQIVDLPDVPAAIAGQAKAADFVKDSTRMLQILPAEGERPIRAPKWSFATKFYGIK
;
A
#
# COMPACT_ATOMS: atom_id res chain seq x y z
N MET A 1 64.00 3.47 -32.81
CA MET A 1 65.24 3.44 -32.03
C MET A 1 64.91 3.75 -30.57
N MET A 2 65.36 2.89 -29.65
CA MET A 2 65.71 3.08 -28.22
C MET A 2 64.98 4.16 -27.40
N ARG A 3 64.53 3.92 -26.15
CA ARG A 3 65.15 3.11 -25.10
C ARG A 3 64.16 2.89 -23.95
N ARG A 4 64.24 1.70 -23.37
CA ARG A 4 63.61 1.28 -22.12
C ARG A 4 64.15 2.12 -20.95
N LEU A 5 63.30 2.43 -19.97
CA LEU A 5 63.71 2.45 -18.57
C LEU A 5 62.67 1.68 -17.76
N CYS A 6 63.19 0.89 -16.84
CA CYS A 6 62.51 -0.13 -16.07
C CYS A 6 62.65 0.24 -14.57
N LEU A 7 61.82 -0.40 -13.74
CA LEU A 7 61.97 -0.68 -12.30
C LEU A 7 61.19 0.22 -11.30
N PRO A 8 60.85 -0.26 -10.08
CA PRO A 8 59.72 -1.16 -9.78
C PRO A 8 58.91 -0.76 -8.51
N LEU A 9 57.99 -1.65 -8.10
CA LEU A 9 57.54 -1.92 -6.72
C LEU A 9 56.45 -1.01 -6.12
N LEU A 10 55.24 -1.55 -5.93
CA LEU A 10 54.74 -1.97 -4.61
C LEU A 10 53.41 -2.72 -4.75
N CYS A 11 53.34 -3.94 -4.21
CA CYS A 11 52.10 -4.66 -3.97
C CYS A 11 51.32 -3.99 -2.84
N CYS A 12 50.07 -3.58 -3.10
CA CYS A 12 49.04 -3.53 -2.07
C CYS A 12 47.92 -4.49 -2.47
N VAL A 13 47.80 -5.56 -1.70
CA VAL A 13 46.67 -6.46 -1.70
C VAL A 13 45.56 -5.74 -0.92
N ALA A 14 44.42 -5.50 -1.57
CA ALA A 14 43.18 -5.19 -0.88
C ALA A 14 42.08 -6.03 -1.50
N SER A 15 41.67 -7.03 -0.74
CA SER A 15 40.56 -7.91 -1.01
C SER A 15 39.22 -7.18 -0.87
N VAL A 16 38.21 -7.70 -1.57
CA VAL A 16 36.78 -7.67 -1.24
C VAL A 16 36.06 -6.34 -1.47
N ALA A 17 35.18 -6.31 -2.46
CA ALA A 17 33.74 -6.34 -2.20
C ALA A 17 32.98 -6.56 -3.52
N LEU A 18 32.13 -7.59 -3.50
CA LEU A 18 31.09 -7.82 -4.48
C LEU A 18 30.27 -6.54 -4.68
N ALA A 19 30.10 -6.12 -5.94
CA ALA A 19 28.98 -5.29 -6.31
C ALA A 19 27.72 -6.19 -6.24
N GLU A 20 27.02 -6.17 -5.10
CA GLU A 20 25.68 -6.73 -4.99
C GLU A 20 24.64 -5.71 -5.48
N PRO A 21 23.55 -6.18 -6.10
CA PRO A 21 22.73 -5.38 -7.01
C PRO A 21 21.75 -4.47 -6.26
N GLN A 22 21.51 -3.29 -6.85
CA GLN A 22 20.54 -2.32 -6.36
C GLN A 22 19.10 -2.81 -6.57
N ASP A 23 18.29 -2.56 -5.54
CA ASP A 23 16.83 -2.40 -5.53
C ASP A 23 15.97 -3.68 -5.72
N MET A 24 15.85 -4.47 -4.63
CA MET A 24 14.92 -5.61 -4.50
C MET A 24 13.88 -5.42 -3.38
N THR A 25 13.64 -4.19 -2.90
CA THR A 25 12.85 -3.92 -1.68
C THR A 25 11.43 -3.38 -1.92
N ARG A 26 10.87 -3.55 -3.12
CA ARG A 26 9.53 -3.02 -3.45
C ARG A 26 8.58 -4.12 -3.89
N SER A 27 7.39 -4.13 -3.30
CA SER A 27 6.26 -4.98 -3.67
C SER A 27 5.71 -4.58 -5.04
N VAL A 28 5.42 -3.29 -5.27
CA VAL A 28 4.86 -2.85 -6.56
C VAL A 28 5.96 -2.35 -7.51
N ARG A 29 6.12 -3.01 -8.66
CA ARG A 29 6.93 -2.52 -9.78
C ARG A 29 6.04 -2.00 -10.90
N ILE A 30 6.44 -0.88 -11.50
CA ILE A 30 6.04 -0.48 -12.86
C ILE A 30 7.09 -1.11 -13.78
N ILE A 31 6.73 -2.04 -14.67
CA ILE A 31 7.69 -2.71 -15.57
C ILE A 31 7.24 -2.62 -17.03
N ASP A 32 8.15 -2.14 -17.89
CA ASP A 32 8.24 -2.40 -19.34
C ASP A 32 9.12 -3.66 -19.54
N ASP A 33 8.49 -4.78 -19.94
CA ASP A 33 9.01 -6.09 -20.43
C ASP A 33 10.14 -6.86 -19.68
N PRO A 34 10.21 -8.21 -19.82
CA PRO A 34 10.69 -9.10 -18.76
C PRO A 34 12.13 -9.62 -18.96
N PRO A 35 12.75 -10.19 -17.91
CA PRO A 35 13.08 -11.61 -18.06
C PRO A 35 13.11 -12.48 -16.78
N ALA A 36 13.04 -13.78 -17.08
CA ALA A 36 13.58 -14.95 -16.38
C ALA A 36 12.80 -15.55 -15.20
N GLU A 37 12.12 -16.63 -15.56
CA GLU A 37 11.47 -17.65 -14.72
C GLU A 37 12.46 -18.32 -13.74
N ALA A 38 12.09 -18.34 -12.45
CA ALA A 38 12.82 -19.02 -11.39
C ALA A 38 12.02 -20.23 -10.86
N ALA A 39 12.75 -21.30 -10.55
CA ALA A 39 12.26 -22.63 -10.20
C ALA A 39 11.32 -22.68 -8.97
N PRO A 40 10.42 -23.70 -8.87
CA PRO A 40 9.41 -23.78 -7.83
C PRO A 40 10.00 -24.14 -6.45
N SER A 41 9.66 -23.34 -5.44
CA SER A 41 9.94 -23.60 -4.03
C SER A 41 8.85 -24.50 -3.39
N PRO A 42 9.15 -25.22 -2.28
CA PRO A 42 8.20 -26.14 -1.63
C PRO A 42 6.93 -25.42 -1.14
N GLN A 43 5.76 -25.98 -1.44
CA GLN A 43 4.45 -25.43 -1.06
C GLN A 43 4.22 -25.54 0.45
N THR A 44 4.58 -24.49 1.20
CA THR A 44 3.99 -24.23 2.52
C THR A 44 2.51 -23.88 2.30
N GLN A 45 1.61 -24.58 3.00
CA GLN A 45 0.18 -24.28 2.96
C GLN A 45 -0.04 -22.79 3.28
N ALA A 46 -0.68 -22.08 2.34
CA ALA A 46 -0.95 -20.66 2.49
C ALA A 46 -1.78 -20.42 3.77
N PRO A 47 -1.43 -19.43 4.61
CA PRO A 47 -2.22 -19.11 5.80
C PRO A 47 -3.66 -18.80 5.39
N ALA A 48 -4.64 -19.37 6.10
CA ALA A 48 -6.04 -19.08 5.84
C ALA A 48 -6.31 -17.59 6.05
N ILE A 49 -6.98 -16.94 5.11
CA ILE A 49 -7.38 -15.54 5.20
C ILE A 49 -8.28 -15.39 6.45
N PRO A 50 -7.92 -14.52 7.42
CA PRO A 50 -8.74 -14.26 8.59
C PRO A 50 -10.13 -13.82 8.16
N LYS A 51 -11.14 -14.29 8.90
CA LYS A 51 -12.48 -13.70 8.77
C LYS A 51 -12.37 -12.22 9.11
N GLU A 52 -12.97 -11.40 8.26
CA GLU A 52 -13.08 -9.97 8.52
C GLU A 52 -13.72 -9.76 9.90
N PRO A 53 -13.23 -8.76 10.67
CA PRO A 53 -13.91 -8.39 11.90
C PRO A 53 -15.37 -8.10 11.56
N ALA A 54 -16.30 -8.70 12.30
CA ALA A 54 -17.73 -8.52 12.07
C ALA A 54 -18.02 -7.03 11.91
N LYS A 55 -18.74 -6.65 10.83
CA LYS A 55 -19.07 -5.26 10.51
C LYS A 55 -19.53 -4.56 11.80
N ALA A 56 -18.70 -3.66 12.32
CA ALA A 56 -19.12 -2.84 13.44
C ALA A 56 -20.35 -2.05 12.98
N ALA A 57 -21.46 -2.14 13.71
CA ALA A 57 -22.64 -1.34 13.41
C ALA A 57 -22.23 0.15 13.33
N GLY A 58 -22.42 0.79 12.17
CA GLY A 58 -22.03 2.18 11.95
C GLY A 58 -20.64 2.42 11.34
N ALA A 59 -19.99 1.41 10.76
CA ALA A 59 -18.66 1.48 10.13
C ALA A 59 -18.47 2.56 9.06
N GLY A 60 -19.55 3.16 8.52
CA GLY A 60 -19.51 4.39 7.69
C GLY A 60 -18.93 4.20 6.29
N VAL A 61 -18.20 3.12 6.06
CA VAL A 61 -17.55 2.74 4.80
C VAL A 61 -17.56 1.21 4.68
N ARG A 62 -17.48 0.69 3.45
CA ARG A 62 -17.29 -0.73 3.11
C ARG A 62 -16.18 -0.85 2.08
N ILE A 63 -15.50 -1.99 2.09
CA ILE A 63 -14.48 -2.33 1.09
C ILE A 63 -14.65 -3.78 0.63
N GLU A 64 -14.48 -4.01 -0.67
CA GLU A 64 -14.48 -5.32 -1.32
C GLU A 64 -13.18 -5.46 -2.13
N ALA A 65 -12.54 -6.63 -2.08
CA ALA A 65 -11.47 -7.00 -3.00
C ALA A 65 -12.09 -7.68 -4.23
N LEU A 66 -11.55 -7.39 -5.41
CA LEU A 66 -12.04 -7.87 -6.69
C LEU A 66 -10.89 -8.43 -7.55
N PRO A 67 -11.14 -9.48 -8.36
CA PRO A 67 -12.40 -10.22 -8.45
C PRO A 67 -12.61 -11.25 -7.33
N GLN A 68 -11.59 -11.48 -6.50
CA GLN A 68 -11.55 -12.51 -5.48
C GLN A 68 -10.70 -12.04 -4.29
N ASP A 69 -10.52 -12.91 -3.28
CA ASP A 69 -9.75 -12.57 -2.07
C ASP A 69 -8.37 -13.25 -2.03
N GLU A 70 -8.09 -14.20 -2.93
CA GLU A 70 -6.78 -14.85 -3.06
C GLU A 70 -6.21 -14.61 -4.45
N PHE A 71 -4.98 -14.16 -4.56
CA PHE A 71 -4.38 -13.76 -5.84
C PHE A 71 -3.08 -14.53 -6.07
N ALA A 72 -2.86 -14.94 -7.31
CA ALA A 72 -1.54 -15.41 -7.73
C ALA A 72 -0.60 -14.20 -7.88
N LEU A 73 0.70 -14.41 -7.69
CA LEU A 73 1.71 -13.39 -8.01
C LEU A 73 1.52 -12.80 -9.43
N GLY A 74 1.55 -11.47 -9.53
CA GLY A 74 1.33 -10.71 -10.74
C GLY A 74 -0.15 -10.53 -11.14
N ALA A 75 -1.10 -11.20 -10.47
CA ALA A 75 -2.51 -11.08 -10.82
C ALA A 75 -3.04 -9.66 -10.54
N PRO A 76 -3.90 -9.11 -11.43
CA PRO A 76 -4.48 -7.80 -11.20
C PRO A 76 -5.44 -7.82 -10.01
N MET A 77 -5.43 -6.74 -9.25
CA MET A 77 -6.28 -6.53 -8.08
C MET A 77 -7.08 -5.24 -8.25
N SER A 78 -8.27 -5.19 -7.66
CA SER A 78 -9.03 -3.95 -7.53
C SER A 78 -9.76 -3.93 -6.20
N PHE A 79 -9.99 -2.73 -5.67
CA PHE A 79 -10.74 -2.53 -4.45
C PHE A 79 -11.94 -1.64 -4.72
N ARG A 80 -13.13 -2.11 -4.38
CA ARG A 80 -14.33 -1.28 -4.39
C ARG A 80 -14.58 -0.75 -2.99
N VAL A 81 -14.62 0.57 -2.87
CA VAL A 81 -14.96 1.27 -1.64
C VAL A 81 -16.35 1.86 -1.79
N THR A 82 -17.21 1.64 -0.80
CA THR A 82 -18.55 2.24 -0.74
C THR A 82 -18.65 3.09 0.51
N ALA A 83 -18.94 4.38 0.37
CA ALA A 83 -19.18 5.26 1.49
C ALA A 83 -20.65 5.15 1.94
N GLU A 84 -20.89 4.80 3.20
CA GLU A 84 -22.25 4.80 3.79
C GLU A 84 -22.63 6.19 4.34
N LYS A 85 -21.64 7.07 4.49
CA LYS A 85 -21.77 8.47 4.91
C LYS A 85 -20.83 9.35 4.06
N PRO A 86 -21.09 10.65 3.88
CA PRO A 86 -20.17 11.50 3.14
C PRO A 86 -18.82 11.63 3.86
N GLY A 87 -17.72 11.62 3.11
CA GLY A 87 -16.38 11.78 3.68
C GLY A 87 -15.26 11.57 2.66
N TYR A 88 -14.04 11.84 3.11
CA TYR A 88 -12.79 11.67 2.36
C TYR A 88 -12.23 10.29 2.64
N VAL A 89 -12.03 9.51 1.57
CA VAL A 89 -11.52 8.14 1.63
C VAL A 89 -10.00 8.12 1.52
N ILE A 90 -9.37 7.35 2.38
CA ILE A 90 -7.99 6.92 2.28
C ILE A 90 -7.99 5.39 2.27
N LEU A 91 -7.20 4.77 1.39
CA LEU A 91 -6.89 3.35 1.43
C LEU A 91 -5.44 3.15 1.79
N VAL A 92 -5.21 2.35 2.82
CA VAL A 92 -3.89 1.86 3.20
C VAL A 92 -3.84 0.35 3.03
N ASP A 93 -2.78 -0.11 2.38
CA ASP A 93 -2.41 -1.51 2.29
C ASP A 93 -1.44 -1.86 3.42
N VAL A 94 -1.60 -3.05 3.98
CA VAL A 94 -0.66 -3.65 4.91
C VAL A 94 -0.31 -5.03 4.38
N ASP A 95 0.95 -5.22 4.00
CA ASP A 95 1.42 -6.47 3.43
C ASP A 95 1.59 -7.60 4.48
N ALA A 96 1.99 -8.78 4.03
CA ALA A 96 2.18 -9.94 4.88
C ALA A 96 3.33 -9.81 5.90
N GLN A 97 4.21 -8.81 5.78
CA GLN A 97 5.22 -8.47 6.80
C GLN A 97 4.76 -7.34 7.73
N GLY A 98 3.63 -6.71 7.45
CA GLY A 98 3.11 -5.57 8.20
C GLY A 98 3.58 -4.22 7.67
N LYS A 99 4.19 -4.16 6.47
CA LYS A 99 4.54 -2.87 5.86
C LYS A 99 3.29 -2.15 5.43
N LEU A 100 3.16 -0.91 5.90
CA LEU A 100 2.01 -0.06 5.60
C LEU A 100 2.34 0.87 4.43
N ALA A 101 1.45 0.93 3.44
CA ALA A 101 1.54 1.87 2.33
C ALA A 101 0.18 2.48 2.02
N GLN A 102 0.11 3.81 1.86
CA GLN A 102 -1.09 4.45 1.34
C GLN A 102 -1.19 4.20 -0.18
N ILE A 103 -2.21 3.47 -0.60
CA ILE A 103 -2.45 3.13 -2.02
C ILE A 103 -3.45 4.08 -2.69
N PHE A 104 -4.24 4.81 -1.89
CA PHE A 104 -5.14 5.87 -2.37
C PHE A 104 -5.42 6.92 -1.27
N PRO A 105 -5.43 8.22 -1.61
CA PRO A 105 -4.84 8.83 -2.79
C PRO A 105 -3.37 8.44 -2.95
N ASN A 106 -2.87 8.42 -4.17
CA ASN A 106 -1.46 8.20 -4.47
C ASN A 106 -0.92 9.30 -5.39
N MET A 107 0.40 9.36 -5.58
CA MET A 107 1.03 10.40 -6.40
C MET A 107 0.49 10.46 -7.82
N VAL A 108 0.09 9.33 -8.41
CA VAL A 108 -0.48 9.30 -9.77
C VAL A 108 -1.85 9.99 -9.79
N THR A 109 -2.69 9.75 -8.78
CA THR A 109 -4.00 10.42 -8.65
C THR A 109 -3.89 11.89 -8.24
N LEU A 110 -2.80 12.29 -7.57
CA LEU A 110 -2.58 13.67 -7.15
C LEU A 110 -1.87 14.52 -8.22
N ALA A 111 -1.10 13.90 -9.12
CA ALA A 111 -0.32 14.58 -10.15
C ALA A 111 -1.14 14.97 -11.41
N ASP A 112 -2.44 15.23 -11.27
CA ASP A 112 -3.26 15.70 -12.39
C ASP A 112 -2.67 17.01 -12.95
N PRO A 113 -2.36 17.10 -14.26
CA PRO A 113 -1.86 18.32 -14.89
C PRO A 113 -2.77 19.55 -14.71
N ALA A 114 -4.06 19.35 -14.44
CA ALA A 114 -5.02 20.40 -14.13
C ALA A 114 -4.95 20.92 -12.68
N GLY A 115 -4.08 20.34 -11.84
CA GLY A 115 -3.93 20.63 -10.42
C GLY A 115 -4.53 19.55 -9.52
N VAL A 116 -4.13 19.51 -8.24
CA VAL A 116 -4.66 18.57 -7.25
C VAL A 116 -6.14 18.87 -7.01
N ASP A 117 -7.04 17.99 -7.43
CA ASP A 117 -8.43 18.05 -6.98
C ASP A 117 -8.51 17.63 -5.51
N GLU A 118 -8.61 18.60 -4.61
CA GLU A 118 -8.74 18.41 -3.16
C GLU A 118 -9.96 17.55 -2.76
N LYS A 119 -10.91 17.32 -3.68
CA LYS A 119 -12.09 16.48 -3.48
C LYS A 119 -12.05 15.18 -4.29
N ALA A 120 -10.93 14.84 -4.92
CA ALA A 120 -10.79 13.61 -5.71
C ALA A 120 -11.12 12.33 -4.92
N ASN A 121 -10.88 12.34 -3.61
CA ASN A 121 -11.17 11.24 -2.71
C ASN A 121 -12.43 11.43 -1.85
N PHE A 122 -13.21 12.48 -2.12
CA PHE A 122 -14.48 12.71 -1.43
C PHE A 122 -15.60 11.86 -2.06
N LEU A 123 -16.26 11.05 -1.22
CA LEU A 123 -17.44 10.28 -1.61
C LEU A 123 -18.69 10.81 -0.90
N LYS A 124 -19.80 10.88 -1.62
CA LYS A 124 -21.14 11.10 -1.03
C LYS A 124 -21.64 9.80 -0.40
N ALA A 125 -22.62 9.91 0.51
CA ALA A 125 -23.29 8.72 1.03
C ALA A 125 -23.93 7.89 -0.10
N GLY A 126 -23.73 6.57 -0.05
CA GLY A 126 -24.18 5.62 -1.07
C GLY A 126 -23.26 5.55 -2.30
N GLN A 127 -22.30 6.47 -2.46
CA GLN A 127 -21.39 6.46 -3.58
C GLN A 127 -20.34 5.37 -3.41
N SER A 128 -19.99 4.72 -4.53
CA SER A 128 -18.90 3.75 -4.59
C SER A 128 -17.84 4.19 -5.59
N MET A 129 -16.60 3.79 -5.34
CA MET A 129 -15.45 4.00 -6.20
C MET A 129 -14.68 2.68 -6.30
N THR A 130 -14.30 2.29 -7.51
CA THR A 130 -13.42 1.14 -7.72
C THR A 130 -12.02 1.66 -8.03
N LEU A 131 -11.01 1.10 -7.36
CA LEU A 131 -9.62 1.52 -7.43
C LEU A 131 -8.74 0.34 -7.86
N PRO A 132 -7.94 0.47 -8.92
CA PRO A 132 -7.94 1.57 -9.89
C PRO A 132 -9.28 1.64 -10.65
N ASP A 133 -9.54 2.75 -11.34
CA ASP A 133 -10.82 2.94 -12.06
C ASP A 133 -11.11 1.78 -13.03
N ALA A 134 -12.31 1.22 -12.92
CA ALA A 134 -12.74 0.04 -13.65
C ALA A 134 -12.97 0.29 -15.15
N SER A 135 -12.96 1.57 -15.60
CA SER A 135 -13.10 1.89 -17.03
C SER A 135 -11.87 1.52 -17.87
N GLY A 136 -10.77 1.08 -17.23
CA GLY A 136 -9.52 0.70 -17.89
C GLY A 136 -8.66 1.90 -18.32
N LYS A 137 -9.08 3.13 -18.00
CA LYS A 137 -8.37 4.37 -18.30
C LYS A 137 -7.47 4.85 -17.17
N ALA A 138 -7.41 4.12 -16.06
CA ALA A 138 -6.56 4.47 -14.94
C ALA A 138 -5.08 4.47 -15.35
N ALA A 139 -4.35 5.50 -14.93
CA ALA A 139 -2.91 5.63 -15.18
C ALA A 139 -2.04 4.67 -14.33
N TYR A 140 -2.65 3.87 -13.45
CA TYR A 140 -1.99 2.90 -12.59
C TYR A 140 -2.82 1.64 -12.44
N ARG A 141 -2.18 0.55 -11.98
CA ARG A 141 -2.81 -0.76 -11.74
C ARG A 141 -2.35 -1.31 -10.39
N PHE A 142 -3.21 -2.03 -9.68
CA PHE A 142 -2.80 -2.84 -8.55
C PHE A 142 -2.56 -4.28 -9.02
N VAL A 143 -1.44 -4.86 -8.61
CA VAL A 143 -1.08 -6.25 -8.90
C VAL A 143 -0.61 -6.91 -7.62
N ALA A 144 -0.97 -8.18 -7.46
CA ALA A 144 -0.48 -9.00 -6.36
C ALA A 144 1.03 -9.17 -6.51
N SER A 145 1.78 -8.83 -5.46
CA SER A 145 3.23 -8.83 -5.48
C SER A 145 3.80 -9.43 -4.21
N PRO A 146 5.08 -9.86 -4.22
CA PRO A 146 5.72 -10.32 -2.99
C PRO A 146 5.65 -9.24 -1.91
N PRO A 147 5.44 -9.63 -0.65
CA PRO A 147 5.47 -11.00 -0.13
C PRO A 147 4.23 -11.86 -0.40
N THR A 148 4.44 -13.17 -0.46
CA THR A 148 3.34 -14.12 -0.33
C THR A 148 2.87 -14.21 1.12
N GLY A 149 1.59 -14.50 1.32
CA GLY A 149 0.95 -14.51 2.63
C GLY A 149 -0.34 -13.71 2.66
N VAL A 150 -0.79 -13.36 3.86
CA VAL A 150 -2.04 -12.62 4.07
C VAL A 150 -1.73 -11.15 4.31
N GLY A 151 -2.23 -10.30 3.43
CA GLY A 151 -2.26 -8.85 3.60
C GLY A 151 -3.66 -8.36 3.97
N MET A 152 -3.79 -7.05 4.17
CA MET A 152 -5.09 -6.40 4.32
C MET A 152 -5.09 -5.00 3.73
N VAL A 153 -6.24 -4.57 3.23
CA VAL A 153 -6.52 -3.17 2.94
C VAL A 153 -7.47 -2.62 3.98
N VAL A 154 -7.15 -1.43 4.49
CA VAL A 154 -8.00 -0.67 5.40
C VAL A 154 -8.49 0.57 4.69
N ALA A 155 -9.82 0.67 4.55
CA ALA A 155 -10.47 1.89 4.14
C ALA A 155 -10.72 2.77 5.36
N ILE A 156 -10.20 3.99 5.33
CA ILE A 156 -10.35 5.02 6.35
C ILE A 156 -11.20 6.12 5.75
N LEU A 157 -12.31 6.47 6.41
CA LEU A 157 -13.19 7.57 6.02
C LEU A 157 -13.10 8.69 7.06
N SER A 158 -12.74 9.88 6.61
CA SER A 158 -12.67 11.11 7.40
C SER A 158 -13.81 12.06 7.05
N ASP A 159 -14.40 12.72 8.04
CA ASP A 159 -15.35 13.82 7.83
C ASP A 159 -14.68 15.16 7.49
N THR A 160 -13.35 15.21 7.59
CA THR A 160 -12.51 16.38 7.32
C THR A 160 -11.62 16.12 6.10
N PRO A 161 -11.33 17.12 5.24
CA PRO A 161 -10.43 16.95 4.09
C PRO A 161 -9.09 16.37 4.52
N LEU A 162 -8.68 15.28 3.88
CA LEU A 162 -7.43 14.59 4.15
C LEU A 162 -6.94 13.90 2.87
N GLN A 163 -5.68 14.10 2.52
CA GLN A 163 -5.07 13.51 1.34
C GLN A 163 -3.96 12.50 1.69
N ILE A 164 -3.28 12.71 2.81
CA ILE A 164 -2.14 11.91 3.24
C ILE A 164 -2.30 11.59 4.72
N VAL A 165 -2.00 10.36 5.09
CA VAL A 165 -2.01 9.87 6.47
C VAL A 165 -0.66 9.28 6.79
N ASP A 166 -0.05 9.73 7.89
CA ASP A 166 1.19 9.16 8.40
C ASP A 166 0.86 8.09 9.45
N LEU A 167 1.05 6.81 9.10
CA LEU A 167 0.75 5.68 9.97
C LEU A 167 1.99 4.80 10.12
N PRO A 168 2.25 4.27 11.33
CA PRO A 168 3.35 3.34 11.54
C PRO A 168 3.06 1.98 10.87
N ASP A 169 4.14 1.29 10.51
CA ASP A 169 4.09 -0.12 10.12
C ASP A 169 3.44 -0.97 11.22
N VAL A 170 2.69 -1.99 10.80
CA VAL A 170 2.14 -3.00 11.70
C VAL A 170 3.27 -3.91 12.18
N PRO A 171 3.38 -4.22 13.49
CA PRO A 171 4.36 -5.17 13.97
C PRO A 171 4.22 -6.53 13.28
N ALA A 172 5.32 -7.07 12.74
CA ALA A 172 5.33 -8.32 11.98
C ALA A 172 4.69 -9.50 12.75
N ALA A 173 4.78 -9.51 14.09
CA ALA A 173 4.17 -10.52 14.95
C ALA A 173 2.63 -10.57 14.88
N ILE A 174 1.98 -9.51 14.42
CA ILE A 174 0.53 -9.42 14.26
C ILE A 174 0.09 -9.19 12.80
N ALA A 175 1.03 -9.11 11.85
CA ALA A 175 0.74 -8.98 10.42
C ALA A 175 -0.09 -10.17 9.92
N GLY A 176 -1.03 -9.91 9.01
CA GLY A 176 -1.98 -10.91 8.50
C GLY A 176 -2.98 -11.44 9.54
N GLN A 177 -3.09 -10.82 10.72
CA GLN A 177 -4.06 -11.20 11.76
C GLN A 177 -5.11 -10.10 11.95
N ALA A 178 -6.27 -10.46 12.53
CA ALA A 178 -7.33 -9.49 12.84
C ALA A 178 -6.83 -8.32 13.72
N LYS A 179 -5.87 -8.57 14.61
CA LYS A 179 -5.26 -7.57 15.48
C LYS A 179 -4.49 -6.47 14.73
N ALA A 180 -3.98 -6.76 13.51
CA ALA A 180 -3.37 -5.74 12.66
C ALA A 180 -4.38 -4.63 12.32
N ALA A 181 -5.63 -5.00 12.02
CA ALA A 181 -6.68 -4.05 11.70
C ALA A 181 -6.94 -3.08 12.86
N ASP A 182 -6.93 -3.59 14.09
CA ASP A 182 -7.14 -2.77 15.29
C ASP A 182 -5.95 -1.84 15.54
N PHE A 183 -4.72 -2.32 15.34
CA PHE A 183 -3.52 -1.49 15.41
C PHE A 183 -3.58 -0.28 14.45
N VAL A 184 -4.00 -0.51 13.19
CA VAL A 184 -4.13 0.58 12.20
C VAL A 184 -5.23 1.57 12.59
N LYS A 185 -6.38 1.08 13.07
CA LYS A 185 -7.48 1.94 13.53
C LYS A 185 -7.05 2.79 14.73
N ASP A 186 -6.38 2.19 15.71
CA ASP A 186 -5.91 2.88 16.91
C ASP A 186 -4.86 3.93 16.55
N SER A 187 -3.90 3.58 15.68
CA SER A 187 -2.90 4.52 15.18
C SER A 187 -3.55 5.72 14.46
N THR A 188 -4.57 5.46 13.64
CA THR A 188 -5.32 6.52 12.94
C THR A 188 -6.06 7.45 13.91
N ARG A 189 -6.62 6.91 14.99
CA ARG A 189 -7.32 7.72 16.01
C ARG A 189 -6.40 8.67 16.76
N MET A 190 -5.11 8.37 16.81
CA MET A 190 -4.11 9.23 17.44
C MET A 190 -3.67 10.39 16.54
N LEU A 191 -4.05 10.38 15.26
CA LEU A 191 -3.68 11.44 14.33
C LEU A 191 -4.45 12.72 14.59
N GLN A 192 -3.69 13.80 14.65
CA GLN A 192 -4.22 15.15 14.67
C GLN A 192 -4.15 15.71 13.25
N ILE A 193 -5.25 16.25 12.75
CA ILE A 193 -5.23 17.03 11.51
C ILE A 193 -4.73 18.42 11.88
N LEU A 194 -3.57 18.78 11.35
CA LEU A 194 -3.05 20.13 11.48
C LEU A 194 -3.90 21.05 10.58
N PRO A 195 -4.55 22.09 11.12
CA PRO A 195 -5.33 23.02 10.32
C PRO A 195 -4.40 23.82 9.39
N ALA A 196 -4.94 24.27 8.25
CA ALA A 196 -4.23 25.26 7.45
C ALA A 196 -4.07 26.57 8.24
N GLU A 197 -3.05 27.36 7.90
CA GLU A 197 -2.75 28.61 8.59
C GLU A 197 -3.98 29.56 8.54
N GLY A 198 -4.55 29.87 9.71
CA GLY A 198 -5.75 30.72 9.85
C GLY A 198 -7.08 29.99 10.05
N GLU A 199 -7.10 28.65 10.09
CA GLU A 199 -8.33 27.87 10.33
C GLU A 199 -8.64 27.58 11.81
N ARG A 200 -9.91 27.23 12.07
CA ARG A 200 -10.51 27.00 13.40
C ARG A 200 -9.82 25.86 14.17
N PRO A 201 -9.93 25.82 15.52
CA PRO A 201 -9.22 24.87 16.36
C PRO A 201 -9.46 23.40 15.98
N ILE A 202 -8.42 22.60 16.24
CA ILE A 202 -8.30 21.16 16.01
C ILE A 202 -9.56 20.43 16.53
N ARG A 203 -10.53 20.18 15.65
CA ARG A 203 -11.55 19.17 15.92
C ARG A 203 -10.94 17.83 15.54
N ALA A 204 -10.93 16.88 16.48
CA ALA A 204 -10.55 15.52 16.17
C ALA A 204 -11.49 14.99 15.05
N PRO A 205 -10.93 14.56 13.90
CA PRO A 205 -11.74 14.00 12.81
C PRO A 205 -12.55 12.79 13.26
N LYS A 206 -13.73 12.63 12.68
CA LYS A 206 -14.56 11.43 12.90
C LYS A 206 -14.14 10.37 11.91
N TRP A 207 -13.47 9.36 12.44
CA TRP A 207 -13.00 8.23 11.66
C TRP A 207 -14.06 7.13 11.55
N SER A 208 -14.22 6.60 10.35
CA SER A 208 -14.93 5.35 10.09
C SER A 208 -14.01 4.39 9.34
N PHE A 209 -14.14 3.09 9.56
CA PHE A 209 -13.17 2.10 9.08
C PHE A 209 -13.85 0.86 8.52
N ALA A 210 -13.28 0.32 7.45
CA ALA A 210 -13.56 -1.04 6.99
C ALA A 210 -12.24 -1.73 6.63
N THR A 211 -12.19 -3.04 6.84
CA THR A 211 -10.99 -3.84 6.60
C THR A 211 -11.35 -5.00 5.71
N LYS A 212 -10.51 -5.24 4.69
CA LYS A 212 -10.59 -6.42 3.84
C LYS A 212 -9.25 -7.15 3.88
N PHE A 213 -9.26 -8.42 4.27
CA PHE A 213 -8.09 -9.28 4.14
C PHE A 213 -8.04 -9.90 2.75
N TYR A 214 -6.84 -10.11 2.25
CA TYR A 214 -6.57 -10.81 0.99
C TYR A 214 -5.32 -11.68 1.12
N GLY A 215 -5.19 -12.70 0.27
CA GLY A 215 -4.04 -13.60 0.22
C GLY A 215 -3.28 -13.48 -1.09
N ILE A 216 -1.96 -13.64 -1.04
CA ILE A 216 -1.07 -13.73 -2.21
C ILE A 216 -0.34 -15.07 -2.16
N LYS A 217 -0.38 -15.83 -3.26
CA LYS A 217 0.22 -17.17 -3.40
C LYS A 217 1.04 -17.33 -4.68
#